data_AF-A0A3R9NCE9-F1
#
_entry.id   AF-A0A3R9NCE9-F1
#
_cell.length_a   1.000
_cell.length_b   1.000
_cell.length_c   1.000
_cell.angle_alpha   90.00
_cell.angle_beta   90.00
_cell.angle_gamma   90.00
#
_symmetry.space_group_name_H-M   'P 1'
#
loop_
_entity.id
_entity.type
_entity.pdbx_description
1 polymer ?
#
loop_
_entity_poly.entity_id
_entity_poly.type
_entity_poly.pdbx_seq_one_letter_code
_entity_poly.pdbx_strand_id
1 'polypeptide(L)'
;MSDTRMQLLLLLDYQQFYGTEKTLEDARQLLTEIPSATLLTYTAGFNVHLYLSENSDDADKVQAWLASNLLNKCVPATTARWEAVIKQAFAAGNKPIMFWRYSNLLFYGLVFSTYNTLPSRDLHPNEAQRVFDAYLIVNLHANNKLQIPAGAIQQAAEADRLEDVMLPHFLYQKDYASTTDFSNQVVRGVKFYEYLEGHPVYRPLMAEFYAQQHVSGYLRMFKNLSVLFQAVGIGTNHLQQHLLLEDYLANGEADEAFIRSLCVNNCATAYREDDSFTQLRNRFLVEVRPGHYLLLDINFLIDQFYKAQVFAFSAFLKMKKVKVDFLSDKGKNFTEGIYLPIVLREAFPTAVLFFGDDCRNSTGQELCDAYIRQGNKVCLIEFKDVLLNAAVKNSADQKTLYTELDKKFVSNQHNSPKGITQLWNALLDIKTHGVSFDNAHPNDLEIYPVVVYTDNSFGAEGVNKIYKAQFAALNTGVPAAATVQEVTFISLSFFELREYYLAQGLLNLFTMLDEYHLHTQLPEYRLTPFEVFARFYTKQHVPQSAPNSNLFKMILPTIICA
;
A
#
# COMPACT_ATOMS: atom_id res chain seq x y z
N MET A 1 -8.57 -13.60 -21.86
CA MET A 1 -7.70 -13.30 -20.71
C MET A 1 -7.56 -11.79 -20.59
N SER A 2 -7.71 -11.27 -19.38
CA SER A 2 -7.44 -9.86 -19.06
C SER A 2 -5.95 -9.57 -19.15
N ASP A 3 -5.60 -8.40 -19.68
CA ASP A 3 -4.21 -7.94 -19.76
C ASP A 3 -3.69 -7.60 -18.35
N THR A 4 -2.89 -8.49 -17.76
CA THR A 4 -2.22 -8.28 -16.46
C THR A 4 -0.74 -7.95 -16.62
N ARG A 5 -0.31 -7.55 -17.82
CA ARG A 5 1.08 -7.18 -18.06
C ARG A 5 1.48 -6.02 -17.15
N MET A 6 2.76 -6.00 -16.79
CA MET A 6 3.34 -4.94 -15.99
C MET A 6 3.11 -3.58 -16.65
N GLN A 7 2.58 -2.62 -15.90
CA GLN A 7 2.46 -1.24 -16.33
C GLN A 7 3.50 -0.41 -15.58
N LEU A 8 4.54 0.01 -16.29
CA LEU A 8 5.51 0.95 -15.76
C LEU A 8 4.94 2.36 -15.84
N LEU A 9 4.99 3.07 -14.72
CA LEU A 9 4.72 4.50 -14.72
C LEU A 9 5.95 5.21 -15.31
N LEU A 10 5.79 5.72 -16.53
CA LEU A 10 6.74 6.62 -17.17
C LEU A 10 6.25 8.05 -16.95
N LEU A 11 7.05 8.87 -16.28
CA LEU A 11 6.71 10.27 -16.07
C LEU A 11 7.20 11.11 -17.26
N LEU A 12 6.36 11.98 -17.80
CA LEU A 12 6.83 13.01 -18.71
C LEU A 12 7.67 14.02 -17.92
N ASP A 13 8.91 14.23 -18.35
CA ASP A 13 9.88 15.06 -17.65
C ASP A 13 10.40 16.24 -18.49
N TYR A 14 11.19 17.10 -17.83
CA TYR A 14 11.73 18.32 -18.43
C TYR A 14 12.70 18.04 -19.58
N GLN A 15 13.49 16.97 -19.51
CA GLN A 15 14.43 16.60 -20.57
C GLN A 15 13.69 16.09 -21.81
N GLN A 16 12.69 15.24 -21.63
CA GLN A 16 11.84 14.77 -22.71
C GLN A 16 11.05 15.92 -23.36
N PHE A 17 10.55 16.85 -22.54
CA PHE A 17 9.75 17.96 -23.03
C PHE A 17 10.61 19.02 -23.72
N TYR A 18 11.69 19.49 -23.10
CA TYR A 18 12.51 20.61 -23.56
C TYR A 18 13.84 20.24 -24.25
N GLY A 19 14.32 19.01 -24.08
CA GLY A 19 15.62 18.55 -24.60
C GLY A 19 16.82 18.98 -23.76
N THR A 20 16.60 19.48 -22.54
CA THR A 20 17.65 19.97 -21.64
C THR A 20 17.40 19.48 -20.22
N GLU A 21 18.44 19.41 -19.38
CA GLU A 21 18.30 19.03 -17.99
C GLU A 21 18.17 20.24 -17.07
N LYS A 22 17.50 20.04 -15.94
CA LYS A 22 17.26 21.03 -14.90
C LYS A 22 17.30 20.39 -13.53
N THR A 23 17.64 21.17 -12.52
CA THR A 23 17.82 20.71 -11.14
C THR A 23 16.62 21.09 -10.28
N LEU A 24 16.45 20.44 -9.12
CA LEU A 24 15.44 20.83 -8.15
C LEU A 24 15.62 22.28 -7.67
N GLU A 25 16.83 22.84 -7.72
CA GLU A 25 17.07 24.25 -7.39
C GLU A 25 16.45 25.18 -8.43
N ASP A 26 16.52 24.84 -9.72
CA ASP A 26 15.79 25.57 -10.76
C ASP A 26 14.28 25.55 -10.47
N ALA A 27 13.73 24.39 -10.08
CA ALA A 27 12.32 24.28 -9.70
C ALA A 27 11.97 25.14 -8.49
N ARG A 28 12.83 25.22 -7.46
CA ARG A 28 12.61 26.12 -6.30
C ARG A 28 12.51 27.58 -6.76
N GLN A 29 13.43 28.04 -7.60
CA GLN A 29 13.43 29.41 -8.13
C GLN A 29 12.16 29.73 -8.94
N LEU A 30 11.63 28.75 -9.68
CA LEU A 30 10.36 28.91 -10.39
C LEU A 30 9.17 29.13 -9.46
N LEU A 31 9.24 28.80 -8.16
CA LEU A 31 8.11 28.85 -7.24
C LEU A 31 8.12 30.03 -6.24
N THR A 32 9.26 30.70 -6.01
CA THR A 32 9.47 31.66 -4.90
C THR A 32 8.43 32.79 -4.76
N GLU A 33 7.84 33.25 -5.86
CA GLU A 33 6.90 34.40 -5.86
C GLU A 33 5.43 34.00 -6.03
N ILE A 34 5.17 32.70 -6.11
CA ILE A 34 3.83 32.16 -6.28
C ILE A 34 3.26 31.88 -4.89
N PRO A 35 2.00 32.28 -4.58
CA PRO A 35 1.42 32.04 -3.26
C PRO A 35 1.45 30.56 -2.88
N SER A 36 2.09 30.22 -1.76
CA SER A 36 2.20 28.81 -1.33
C SER A 36 0.83 28.17 -1.12
N ALA A 37 -0.14 28.90 -0.58
CA ALA A 37 -1.51 28.43 -0.44
C ALA A 37 -2.15 28.04 -1.79
N THR A 38 -1.84 28.78 -2.87
CA THR A 38 -2.29 28.44 -4.23
C THR A 38 -1.63 27.16 -4.71
N LEU A 39 -0.31 27.04 -4.58
CA LEU A 39 0.44 25.84 -4.98
C LEU A 39 -0.07 24.59 -4.25
N LEU A 40 -0.25 24.68 -2.93
CA LEU A 40 -0.80 23.60 -2.11
C LEU A 40 -2.21 23.20 -2.57
N THR A 41 -3.06 24.17 -2.92
CA THR A 41 -4.44 23.90 -3.38
C THR A 41 -4.46 23.13 -4.70
N TYR A 42 -3.61 23.51 -5.67
CA TYR A 42 -3.51 22.79 -6.95
C TYR A 42 -2.99 21.35 -6.74
N THR A 43 -1.88 21.18 -6.02
CA THR A 43 -1.30 19.85 -5.76
C THR A 43 -2.25 18.96 -4.97
N ALA A 44 -2.98 19.51 -3.99
CA ALA A 44 -4.01 18.80 -3.24
C ALA A 44 -5.15 18.35 -4.15
N GLY A 45 -5.63 19.22 -5.04
CA GLY A 45 -6.62 18.87 -6.06
C GLY A 45 -6.14 17.72 -6.94
N PHE A 46 -4.88 17.74 -7.39
CA PHE A 46 -4.33 16.64 -8.19
C PHE A 46 -4.33 15.31 -7.41
N ASN A 47 -3.88 15.32 -6.15
CA ASN A 47 -3.90 14.12 -5.30
C ASN A 47 -5.31 13.56 -5.09
N VAL A 48 -6.29 14.42 -4.83
CA VAL A 48 -7.67 14.00 -4.62
C VAL A 48 -8.24 13.31 -5.86
N HIS A 49 -7.95 13.82 -7.06
CA HIS A 49 -8.42 13.22 -8.30
C HIS A 49 -7.63 11.98 -8.76
N LEU A 50 -6.40 11.78 -8.27
CA LEU A 50 -5.63 10.54 -8.52
C LEU A 50 -6.08 9.37 -7.63
N TYR A 51 -6.68 9.65 -6.47
CA TYR A 51 -7.15 8.63 -5.53
C TYR A 51 -8.14 7.65 -6.19
N LEU A 52 -7.82 6.36 -6.16
CA LEU A 52 -8.49 5.24 -6.83
C LEU A 52 -8.57 5.30 -8.36
N SER A 53 -8.31 6.44 -8.98
CA SER A 53 -8.35 6.62 -10.43
C SER A 53 -7.05 6.23 -11.13
N GLU A 54 -5.90 6.26 -10.43
CA GLU A 54 -4.57 6.00 -10.98
C GLU A 54 -4.42 4.66 -11.70
N ASN A 55 -5.14 3.63 -11.26
CA ASN A 55 -5.11 2.28 -11.83
C ASN A 55 -6.50 1.82 -12.33
N SER A 56 -7.39 2.79 -12.61
CA SER A 56 -8.74 2.54 -13.12
C SER A 56 -8.77 2.52 -14.65
N ASP A 57 -9.88 2.03 -15.22
CA ASP A 57 -10.12 2.09 -16.68
C ASP A 57 -10.16 3.54 -17.21
N ASP A 58 -10.32 4.54 -16.33
CA ASP A 58 -10.37 5.97 -16.66
C ASP A 58 -9.07 6.73 -16.34
N ALA A 59 -7.99 6.04 -15.95
CA ALA A 59 -6.71 6.67 -15.57
C ALA A 59 -6.18 7.66 -16.63
N ASP A 60 -6.23 7.28 -17.91
CA ASP A 60 -5.80 8.11 -19.04
C ASP A 60 -6.62 9.42 -19.13
N LYS A 61 -7.93 9.35 -18.88
CA LYS A 61 -8.82 10.53 -18.91
C LYS A 61 -8.54 11.47 -17.75
N VAL A 62 -8.29 10.91 -16.57
CA VAL A 62 -7.95 11.70 -15.37
C VAL A 62 -6.63 12.43 -15.57
N GLN A 63 -5.60 11.77 -16.09
CA GLN A 63 -4.31 12.41 -16.41
C GLN A 63 -4.46 13.56 -17.40
N ALA A 64 -5.21 13.34 -18.49
CA ALA A 64 -5.46 14.37 -19.48
C ALA A 64 -6.20 15.58 -18.88
N TRP A 65 -7.23 15.34 -18.07
CA TRP A 65 -7.98 16.40 -17.39
C TRP A 65 -7.09 17.21 -16.42
N LEU A 66 -6.27 16.53 -15.61
CA LEU A 66 -5.32 17.17 -14.70
C LEU A 66 -4.32 18.05 -15.46
N ALA A 67 -3.75 17.55 -16.56
CA ALA A 67 -2.84 18.31 -17.40
C ALA A 67 -3.52 19.53 -18.02
N SER A 68 -4.74 19.38 -18.55
CA SER A 68 -5.50 20.49 -19.12
C SER A 68 -5.81 21.59 -18.10
N ASN A 69 -6.09 21.27 -16.83
CA ASN A 69 -6.33 22.28 -15.79
C ASN A 69 -5.17 23.26 -15.61
N LEU A 70 -3.93 22.79 -15.79
CA LEU A 70 -2.73 23.62 -15.73
C LEU A 70 -2.39 24.23 -17.09
N LEU A 71 -2.36 23.42 -18.15
CA LEU A 71 -2.00 23.85 -19.52
C LEU A 71 -2.92 24.92 -20.11
N ASN A 72 -4.22 24.87 -19.80
CA ASN A 72 -5.17 25.88 -20.26
C ASN A 72 -4.87 27.29 -19.72
N LYS A 73 -4.04 27.39 -18.68
CA LYS A 73 -3.57 28.66 -18.12
C LYS A 73 -2.18 29.04 -18.66
N CYS A 74 -1.41 28.09 -19.18
CA CYS A 74 -0.11 28.35 -19.78
C CYS A 74 -0.23 29.12 -21.10
N VAL A 75 0.92 29.52 -21.65
CA VAL A 75 0.96 30.14 -22.99
C VAL A 75 0.59 29.11 -24.07
N PRO A 76 -0.13 29.48 -25.15
CA PRO A 76 -0.61 28.54 -26.17
C PRO A 76 0.47 27.67 -26.81
N ALA A 77 1.70 28.17 -26.92
CA ALA A 77 2.84 27.43 -27.45
C ALA A 77 3.18 26.18 -26.62
N THR A 78 2.99 26.23 -25.30
CA THR A 78 3.24 25.10 -24.40
C THR A 78 2.21 24.00 -24.60
N THR A 79 0.93 24.35 -24.76
CA THR A 79 -0.13 23.39 -25.05
C THR A 79 0.10 22.67 -26.38
N ALA A 80 0.45 23.41 -27.44
CA ALA A 80 0.76 22.81 -28.73
C ALA A 80 1.96 21.86 -28.67
N ARG A 81 2.99 22.21 -27.89
CA ARG A 81 4.16 21.34 -27.65
C ARG A 81 3.78 20.08 -26.88
N TRP A 82 2.96 20.22 -25.83
CA TRP A 82 2.45 19.09 -25.06
C TRP A 82 1.73 18.08 -25.95
N GLU A 83 0.81 18.54 -26.80
CA GLU A 83 0.09 17.66 -27.73
C GLU A 83 1.04 16.92 -28.67
N ALA A 84 2.07 17.60 -29.19
CA ALA A 84 3.07 16.99 -30.06
C ALA A 84 3.89 15.91 -29.34
N VAL A 85 4.35 16.20 -28.12
CA VAL A 85 5.15 15.28 -27.28
C VAL A 85 4.33 14.04 -26.88
N ILE A 86 3.09 14.23 -26.42
CA ILE A 86 2.19 13.13 -26.05
C ILE A 86 1.85 12.26 -27.27
N LYS A 87 1.58 12.87 -28.43
CA LYS A 87 1.32 12.13 -29.67
C LYS A 87 2.53 11.31 -30.11
N GLN A 88 3.74 11.86 -29.99
CA GLN A 88 4.98 11.13 -30.28
C GLN A 88 5.18 9.95 -29.32
N ALA A 89 4.92 10.15 -28.02
CA ALA A 89 5.03 9.10 -27.03
C ALA A 89 4.06 7.94 -27.30
N PHE A 90 2.79 8.24 -27.61
CA PHE A 90 1.80 7.23 -27.99
C PHE A 90 2.20 6.46 -29.26
N ALA A 91 2.76 7.14 -30.26
CA ALA A 91 3.26 6.49 -31.47
C ALA A 91 4.44 5.53 -31.18
N ALA A 92 5.20 5.78 -30.12
CA ALA A 92 6.25 4.89 -29.63
C ALA A 92 5.73 3.78 -28.68
N GLY A 93 4.41 3.68 -28.46
CA GLY A 93 3.81 2.71 -27.55
C GLY A 93 3.87 3.10 -26.07
N ASN A 94 4.32 4.32 -25.75
CA ASN A 94 4.42 4.83 -24.39
C ASN A 94 3.16 5.62 -24.01
N LYS A 95 2.78 5.54 -22.74
CA LYS A 95 1.70 6.33 -22.15
C LYS A 95 2.24 7.16 -20.98
N PRO A 96 3.00 8.24 -21.24
CA PRO A 96 3.60 9.00 -20.16
C PRO A 96 2.52 9.73 -19.38
N ILE A 97 2.67 9.75 -18.06
CA ILE A 97 1.82 10.52 -17.14
C ILE A 97 2.59 11.73 -16.63
N MET A 98 1.89 12.78 -16.19
CA MET A 98 2.56 13.94 -15.57
C MET A 98 2.35 13.98 -14.07
N PHE A 99 1.16 13.62 -13.59
CA PHE A 99 0.84 13.69 -12.18
C PHE A 99 0.87 12.29 -11.58
N TRP A 100 1.70 12.14 -10.57
CA TRP A 100 1.80 10.93 -9.78
C TRP A 100 1.90 11.33 -8.31
N ARG A 101 1.34 10.51 -7.42
CA ARG A 101 1.31 10.82 -5.98
C ARG A 101 2.71 11.12 -5.43
N TYR A 102 3.72 10.33 -5.80
CA TYR A 102 5.10 10.60 -5.37
C TYR A 102 5.64 11.94 -5.91
N SER A 103 5.38 12.28 -7.18
CA SER A 103 5.72 13.59 -7.74
C SER A 103 5.02 14.72 -6.98
N ASN A 104 3.76 14.54 -6.58
CA ASN A 104 3.02 15.51 -5.77
C ASN A 104 3.63 15.67 -4.37
N LEU A 105 4.09 14.58 -3.74
CA LEU A 105 4.78 14.64 -2.45
C LEU A 105 6.14 15.36 -2.55
N LEU A 106 6.90 15.14 -3.62
CA LEU A 106 8.11 15.92 -3.91
C LEU A 106 7.79 17.40 -4.14
N PHE A 107 6.71 17.68 -4.88
CA PHE A 107 6.28 19.05 -5.15
C PHE A 107 5.88 19.78 -3.86
N TYR A 108 5.20 19.11 -2.92
CA TYR A 108 4.96 19.68 -1.59
C TYR A 108 6.25 20.07 -0.88
N GLY A 109 7.30 19.24 -0.93
CA GLY A 109 8.61 19.58 -0.38
C GLY A 109 9.19 20.86 -0.98
N LEU A 110 9.06 21.04 -2.30
CA LEU A 110 9.44 22.29 -2.97
C LEU A 110 8.62 23.48 -2.47
N VAL A 111 7.30 23.36 -2.37
CA VAL A 111 6.41 24.43 -1.89
C VAL A 111 6.74 24.84 -0.46
N PHE A 112 7.05 23.89 0.42
CA PHE A 112 7.45 24.20 1.79
C PHE A 112 8.85 24.84 1.87
N SER A 113 9.77 24.46 0.97
CA SER A 113 11.10 25.08 0.91
C SER A 113 11.08 26.54 0.44
N THR A 114 10.03 26.94 -0.28
CA THR A 114 9.80 28.32 -0.75
C THR A 114 8.58 28.96 -0.09
N TYR A 115 8.22 28.47 1.11
CA TYR A 115 6.97 28.84 1.76
C TYR A 115 6.86 30.35 1.98
N ASN A 116 5.73 30.91 1.55
CA ASN A 116 5.37 32.31 1.72
C ASN A 116 3.90 32.44 2.12
N THR A 117 3.57 33.59 2.72
CA THR A 117 2.21 33.90 3.19
C THR A 117 1.48 34.86 2.25
N LEU A 118 1.82 34.85 0.96
CA LEU A 118 1.13 35.68 -0.02
C LEU A 118 -0.37 35.30 -0.07
N PRO A 119 -1.27 36.26 -0.31
CA PRO A 119 -2.70 35.96 -0.43
C PRO A 119 -2.96 34.92 -1.50
N SER A 120 -3.76 33.90 -1.17
CA SER A 120 -4.17 32.90 -2.15
C SER A 120 -5.00 33.55 -3.26
N ARG A 121 -4.67 33.18 -4.50
CA ARG A 121 -5.34 33.59 -5.73
C ARG A 121 -5.08 32.57 -6.82
N ASP A 122 -5.81 32.66 -7.93
CA ASP A 122 -5.52 31.82 -9.09
C ASP A 122 -4.16 32.18 -9.75
N LEU A 123 -3.60 31.23 -10.51
CA LEU A 123 -2.33 31.39 -11.21
C LEU A 123 -2.49 32.29 -12.43
N HIS A 124 -1.59 33.28 -12.57
CA HIS A 124 -1.43 34.02 -13.82
C HIS A 124 -0.74 33.15 -14.89
N PRO A 125 -0.86 33.47 -16.19
CA PRO A 125 -0.31 32.61 -17.24
C PRO A 125 1.19 32.30 -17.12
N ASN A 126 2.00 33.30 -16.74
CA ASN A 126 3.43 33.10 -16.51
C ASN A 126 3.71 32.24 -15.27
N GLU A 127 2.88 32.32 -14.23
CA GLU A 127 3.00 31.47 -13.04
C GLU A 127 2.57 30.04 -13.34
N ALA A 128 1.49 29.85 -14.11
CA ALA A 128 1.08 28.53 -14.57
C ALA A 128 2.17 27.85 -15.40
N GLN A 129 2.86 28.60 -16.27
CA GLN A 129 4.04 28.10 -17.00
C GLN A 129 5.16 27.69 -16.04
N ARG A 130 5.51 28.54 -15.06
CA ARG A 130 6.53 28.23 -14.05
C ARG A 130 6.19 26.98 -13.23
N VAL A 131 4.91 26.80 -12.86
CA VAL A 131 4.43 25.61 -12.13
C VAL A 131 4.49 24.36 -12.99
N PHE A 132 4.09 24.46 -14.27
CA PHE A 132 4.19 23.38 -15.23
C PHE A 132 5.65 22.92 -15.42
N ASP A 133 6.56 23.87 -15.60
CA ASP A 133 7.99 23.60 -15.74
C ASP A 133 8.58 22.98 -14.46
N ALA A 134 8.21 23.50 -13.28
CA ALA A 134 8.61 22.93 -12.00
C ALA A 134 8.15 21.46 -11.83
N TYR A 135 6.93 21.12 -12.26
CA TYR A 135 6.45 19.74 -12.25
C TYR A 135 7.25 18.82 -13.18
N LEU A 136 7.57 19.29 -14.38
CA LEU A 136 8.42 18.54 -15.31
C LEU A 136 9.83 18.28 -14.72
N ILE A 137 10.38 19.23 -13.96
CA ILE A 137 11.66 19.08 -13.27
C ILE A 137 11.55 18.08 -12.11
N VAL A 138 10.46 18.11 -11.34
CA VAL A 138 10.18 17.10 -10.30
C VAL A 138 10.10 15.70 -10.91
N ASN A 139 9.43 15.56 -12.06
CA ASN A 139 9.36 14.30 -12.78
C ASN A 139 10.72 13.85 -13.30
N LEU A 140 11.59 14.77 -13.76
CA LEU A 140 12.97 14.45 -14.13
C LEU A 140 13.74 13.89 -12.92
N HIS A 141 13.61 14.51 -11.76
CA HIS A 141 14.23 14.02 -10.54
C HIS A 141 13.71 12.63 -10.14
N ALA A 142 12.40 12.39 -10.26
CA ALA A 142 11.79 11.09 -9.98
C ALA A 142 12.24 10.02 -11.00
N ASN A 143 12.29 10.34 -12.29
CA ASN A 143 12.80 9.44 -13.34
C ASN A 143 14.29 9.11 -13.14
N ASN A 144 15.10 10.08 -12.72
CA ASN A 144 16.53 9.86 -12.46
C ASN A 144 16.83 8.90 -11.29
N LYS A 145 15.83 8.57 -10.45
CA LYS A 145 15.94 7.45 -9.50
C LYS A 145 16.02 6.09 -10.20
N LEU A 146 15.44 5.97 -11.40
CA LEU A 146 15.47 4.76 -12.22
C LEU A 146 16.81 4.70 -12.96
N GLN A 147 17.89 4.32 -12.27
CA GLN A 147 19.23 4.19 -12.85
C GLN A 147 19.41 2.90 -13.67
N ILE A 148 18.50 2.63 -14.61
CA ILE A 148 18.53 1.41 -15.42
C ILE A 148 19.51 1.60 -16.59
N PRO A 149 20.57 0.77 -16.72
CA PRO A 149 21.49 0.87 -17.83
C PRO A 149 20.80 0.63 -19.18
N ALA A 150 21.24 1.34 -20.22
CA ALA A 150 20.71 1.17 -21.57
C ALA A 150 20.86 -0.29 -22.03
N GLY A 151 19.77 -0.87 -22.55
CA GLY A 151 19.71 -2.26 -23.01
C GLY A 151 19.56 -3.30 -21.89
N ALA A 152 19.64 -2.94 -20.61
CA ALA A 152 19.52 -3.90 -19.51
C ALA A 152 18.15 -4.60 -19.48
N ILE A 153 17.07 -3.87 -19.74
CA ILE A 153 15.71 -4.43 -19.82
C ILE A 153 15.62 -5.48 -20.94
N GLN A 154 16.16 -5.15 -22.12
CA GLN A 154 16.13 -6.06 -23.27
C GLN A 154 16.95 -7.33 -22.99
N GLN A 155 18.17 -7.18 -22.49
CA GLN A 155 19.03 -8.31 -22.12
C GLN A 155 18.39 -9.19 -21.04
N ALA A 156 17.75 -8.58 -20.04
CA ALA A 156 17.06 -9.30 -18.98
C ALA A 156 15.81 -10.03 -19.50
N ALA A 157 15.06 -9.43 -20.43
CA ALA A 157 13.93 -10.08 -21.08
C ALA A 157 14.38 -11.29 -21.92
N GLU A 158 15.45 -11.15 -22.71
CA GLU A 158 16.04 -12.23 -23.51
C GLU A 158 16.56 -13.39 -22.64
N ALA A 159 17.06 -13.09 -21.44
CA ALA A 159 17.54 -14.08 -20.47
C ALA A 159 16.46 -14.65 -19.54
N ASP A 160 15.18 -14.25 -19.71
CA ASP A 160 14.09 -14.54 -18.77
C ASP A 160 14.40 -14.20 -17.30
N ARG A 161 15.00 -13.02 -17.09
CA ARG A 161 15.35 -12.48 -15.77
C ARG A 161 14.93 -11.03 -15.63
N LEU A 162 13.82 -10.64 -16.26
CA LEU A 162 13.34 -9.26 -16.23
C LEU A 162 13.16 -8.75 -14.79
N GLU A 163 12.70 -9.60 -13.87
CA GLU A 163 12.60 -9.33 -12.43
C GLU A 163 13.91 -8.78 -11.81
N ASP A 164 15.08 -9.21 -12.28
CA ASP A 164 16.40 -8.77 -11.77
C ASP A 164 16.66 -7.28 -12.01
N VAL A 165 16.04 -6.72 -13.05
CA VAL A 165 16.09 -5.30 -13.35
C VAL A 165 14.87 -4.59 -12.76
N MET A 166 13.68 -5.19 -12.85
CA MET A 166 12.45 -4.49 -12.51
C MET A 166 12.26 -4.31 -11.01
N LEU A 167 12.46 -5.35 -10.19
CA LEU A 167 12.24 -5.24 -8.74
C LEU A 167 13.10 -4.13 -8.12
N PRO A 168 14.44 -4.12 -8.29
CA PRO A 168 15.28 -3.15 -7.59
C PRO A 168 14.96 -1.69 -7.95
N HIS A 169 14.55 -1.44 -9.19
CA HIS A 169 14.34 -0.08 -9.68
C HIS A 169 12.91 0.43 -9.46
N PHE A 170 11.90 -0.44 -9.46
CA PHE A 170 10.50 -0.01 -9.43
C PHE A 170 9.78 -0.31 -8.11
N LEU A 171 10.39 -1.06 -7.18
CA LEU A 171 9.75 -1.45 -5.92
C LEU A 171 9.22 -0.27 -5.12
N TYR A 172 9.95 0.85 -5.08
CA TYR A 172 9.52 2.05 -4.36
C TYR A 172 8.18 2.60 -4.86
N GLN A 173 7.82 2.39 -6.13
CA GLN A 173 6.56 2.89 -6.69
C GLN A 173 5.34 2.29 -5.97
N LYS A 174 5.47 1.08 -5.40
CA LYS A 174 4.40 0.40 -4.66
C LYS A 174 3.99 1.15 -3.38
N ASP A 175 4.90 1.89 -2.74
CA ASP A 175 4.59 2.69 -1.56
C ASP A 175 3.72 3.93 -1.87
N TYR A 176 3.72 4.34 -3.14
CA TYR A 176 3.10 5.58 -3.59
C TYR A 176 1.88 5.35 -4.50
N ALA A 177 1.43 4.11 -4.65
CA ALA A 177 0.16 3.83 -5.32
C ALA A 177 -1.01 4.52 -4.61
N SER A 178 -1.91 5.13 -5.39
CA SER A 178 -3.07 5.89 -4.91
C SER A 178 -4.29 4.98 -4.65
N THR A 179 -4.07 3.78 -4.09
CA THR A 179 -5.07 2.69 -4.10
C THR A 179 -5.41 2.10 -2.73
N THR A 180 -5.12 2.81 -1.63
CA THR A 180 -5.38 2.26 -0.29
C THR A 180 -6.89 2.24 -0.04
N ASP A 181 -7.46 1.04 0.05
CA ASP A 181 -8.83 0.86 0.52
C ASP A 181 -8.88 1.19 2.02
N PHE A 182 -9.89 1.96 2.42
CA PHE A 182 -9.99 2.44 3.80
C PHE A 182 -10.61 1.41 4.74
N SER A 183 -11.45 0.50 4.23
CA SER A 183 -12.26 -0.39 5.06
C SER A 183 -11.38 -1.31 5.91
N ASN A 184 -10.32 -1.85 5.33
CA ASN A 184 -9.39 -2.70 6.06
C ASN A 184 -8.54 -1.92 7.08
N GLN A 185 -8.19 -0.65 6.81
CA GLN A 185 -7.47 0.17 7.78
C GLN A 185 -8.33 0.47 9.00
N VAL A 186 -9.62 0.73 8.81
CA VAL A 186 -10.57 0.94 9.92
C VAL A 186 -10.70 -0.33 10.77
N VAL A 187 -10.90 -1.49 10.13
CA VAL A 187 -11.04 -2.77 10.84
C VAL A 187 -9.75 -3.12 11.61
N ARG A 188 -8.59 -3.08 10.95
CA ARG A 188 -7.27 -3.28 11.59
C ARG A 188 -7.08 -2.34 12.77
N GLY A 189 -7.40 -1.07 12.56
CA GLY A 189 -7.26 -0.01 13.55
C GLY A 189 -8.06 -0.26 14.82
N VAL A 190 -9.34 -0.59 14.68
CA VAL A 190 -10.19 -0.90 15.85
C VAL A 190 -9.67 -2.14 16.57
N LYS A 191 -9.35 -3.23 15.85
CA LYS A 191 -8.82 -4.45 16.47
C LYS A 191 -7.46 -4.24 17.14
N PHE A 192 -6.65 -3.34 16.58
CA PHE A 192 -5.37 -2.95 17.17
C PHE A 192 -5.56 -2.23 18.52
N TYR A 193 -6.49 -1.29 18.61
CA TYR A 193 -6.76 -0.61 19.87
C TYR A 193 -7.44 -1.52 20.91
N GLU A 194 -8.34 -2.40 20.49
CA GLU A 194 -8.88 -3.46 21.37
C GLU A 194 -7.74 -4.32 21.96
N TYR A 195 -6.76 -4.69 21.13
CA TYR A 195 -5.56 -5.39 21.59
C TYR A 195 -4.76 -4.55 22.61
N LEU A 196 -4.45 -3.29 22.30
CA LEU A 196 -3.69 -2.43 23.21
C LEU A 196 -4.39 -2.23 24.56
N GLU A 197 -5.70 -2.00 24.56
CA GLU A 197 -6.50 -1.82 25.78
C GLU A 197 -6.71 -3.12 26.57
N GLY A 198 -6.62 -4.28 25.90
CA GLY A 198 -6.63 -5.59 26.54
C GLY A 198 -5.25 -6.05 27.04
N HIS A 199 -4.16 -5.52 26.49
CA HIS A 199 -2.82 -6.06 26.72
C HIS A 199 -2.23 -5.62 28.07
N PRO A 200 -1.68 -6.54 28.90
CA PRO A 200 -1.18 -6.22 30.24
C PRO A 200 -0.10 -5.14 30.29
N VAL A 201 0.75 -5.07 29.25
CA VAL A 201 1.85 -4.09 29.17
C VAL A 201 1.36 -2.72 28.68
N TYR A 202 0.38 -2.69 27.77
CA TYR A 202 0.00 -1.48 27.03
C TYR A 202 -1.18 -0.76 27.66
N ARG A 203 -2.17 -1.51 28.18
CA ARG A 203 -3.37 -0.98 28.82
C ARG A 203 -3.09 0.16 29.82
N PRO A 204 -2.11 0.05 30.75
CA PRO A 204 -1.85 1.11 31.72
C PRO A 204 -1.38 2.43 31.10
N LEU A 205 -0.91 2.40 29.85
CA LEU A 205 -0.36 3.56 29.14
C LEU A 205 -1.38 4.25 28.23
N MET A 206 -2.52 3.61 27.96
CA MET A 206 -3.48 4.08 26.95
C MET A 206 -4.14 5.41 27.31
N ALA A 207 -4.49 5.63 28.58
CA ALA A 207 -5.08 6.89 29.01
C ALA A 207 -4.16 8.09 28.73
N GLU A 208 -2.86 7.93 28.96
CA GLU A 208 -1.89 8.98 28.66
C GLU A 208 -1.67 9.14 27.15
N PHE A 209 -1.62 8.03 26.41
CA PHE A 209 -1.51 8.08 24.95
C PHE A 209 -2.68 8.85 24.33
N TYR A 210 -3.93 8.59 24.75
CA TYR A 210 -5.11 9.32 24.26
C TYR A 210 -5.09 10.79 24.63
N ALA A 211 -4.66 11.14 25.84
CA ALA A 211 -4.50 12.53 26.25
C ALA A 211 -3.51 13.30 25.36
N GLN A 212 -2.40 12.65 24.95
CA GLN A 212 -1.43 13.24 24.01
C GLN A 212 -1.96 13.40 22.59
N GLN A 213 -2.90 12.53 22.18
CA GLN A 213 -3.60 12.65 20.91
C GLN A 213 -4.80 13.61 20.99
N HIS A 214 -5.09 14.23 22.15
CA HIS A 214 -6.24 15.11 22.34
C HIS A 214 -7.60 14.46 22.09
N VAL A 215 -7.76 13.19 22.50
CA VAL A 215 -9.00 12.41 22.36
C VAL A 215 -9.31 11.67 23.65
N SER A 216 -10.58 11.30 23.86
CA SER A 216 -11.01 10.52 25.03
C SER A 216 -10.75 9.02 24.91
N GLY A 217 -10.52 8.52 23.70
CA GLY A 217 -10.30 7.12 23.38
C GLY A 217 -10.20 6.89 21.89
N TYR A 218 -9.92 5.65 21.47
CA TYR A 218 -9.71 5.34 20.05
C TYR A 218 -10.99 5.49 19.21
N LEU A 219 -12.18 5.20 19.75
CA LEU A 219 -13.43 5.40 19.03
C LEU A 219 -13.68 6.87 18.70
N ARG A 220 -13.39 7.77 19.67
CA ARG A 220 -13.49 9.22 19.44
C ARG A 220 -12.48 9.70 18.40
N MET A 221 -11.25 9.18 18.45
CA MET A 221 -10.25 9.43 17.41
C MET A 221 -10.74 8.99 16.02
N PHE A 222 -11.34 7.80 15.93
CA PHE A 222 -11.84 7.27 14.66
C PHE A 222 -13.02 8.07 14.16
N LYS A 223 -13.90 8.55 15.05
CA LYS A 223 -14.97 9.48 14.70
C LYS A 223 -14.43 10.79 14.12
N ASN A 224 -13.42 11.39 14.75
CA ASN A 224 -12.77 12.59 14.21
C ASN A 224 -12.21 12.34 12.78
N LEU A 225 -11.56 11.20 12.55
CA LEU A 225 -11.09 10.80 11.22
C LEU A 225 -12.24 10.54 10.24
N SER A 226 -13.36 9.94 10.69
CA SER A 226 -14.56 9.72 9.88
C SER A 226 -15.24 11.02 9.47
N VAL A 227 -15.21 12.06 10.30
CA VAL A 227 -15.69 13.40 9.94
C VAL A 227 -14.85 13.98 8.79
N LEU A 228 -13.52 13.85 8.84
CA LEU A 228 -12.65 14.25 7.73
C LEU A 228 -12.97 13.43 6.47
N PHE A 229 -13.11 12.12 6.61
CA PHE A 229 -13.43 11.21 5.51
C PHE A 229 -14.75 11.57 4.82
N GLN A 230 -15.78 11.91 5.62
CA GLN A 230 -17.07 12.37 5.13
C GLN A 230 -16.98 13.73 4.44
N ALA A 231 -16.22 14.68 5.00
CA ALA A 231 -16.00 15.99 4.41
C ALA A 231 -15.28 15.93 3.06
N VAL A 232 -14.39 14.94 2.86
CA VAL A 232 -13.75 14.68 1.56
C VAL A 232 -14.77 14.13 0.54
N GLY A 233 -15.84 13.46 1.00
CA GLY A 233 -16.80 12.81 0.11
C GLY A 233 -16.32 11.44 -0.41
N ILE A 234 -15.47 10.73 0.34
CA ILE A 234 -14.98 9.41 -0.09
C ILE A 234 -16.15 8.41 -0.16
N GLY A 235 -16.24 7.68 -1.27
CA GLY A 235 -17.39 6.82 -1.59
C GLY A 235 -18.51 7.53 -2.35
N THR A 236 -18.35 8.83 -2.64
CA THR A 236 -19.24 9.61 -3.52
C THR A 236 -18.57 9.92 -4.86
N ASN A 237 -19.35 10.46 -5.80
CA ASN A 237 -18.83 10.92 -7.10
C ASN A 237 -18.12 12.29 -7.04
N HIS A 238 -18.04 12.91 -5.85
CA HIS A 238 -17.56 14.28 -5.68
C HIS A 238 -16.55 14.36 -4.53
N LEU A 239 -15.29 14.02 -4.84
CA LEU A 239 -14.21 14.20 -3.88
C LEU A 239 -13.84 15.69 -3.76
N GLN A 240 -13.54 16.14 -2.54
CA GLN A 240 -13.16 17.52 -2.22
C GLN A 240 -11.87 17.58 -1.42
N GLN A 241 -11.00 18.51 -1.78
CA GLN A 241 -9.77 18.83 -1.05
C GLN A 241 -10.00 19.86 0.06
N HIS A 242 -11.00 20.73 -0.08
CA HIS A 242 -11.37 21.71 0.96
C HIS A 242 -12.43 21.12 1.88
N LEU A 243 -12.10 21.04 3.17
CA LEU A 243 -12.94 20.46 4.21
C LEU A 243 -13.55 21.58 5.05
N LEU A 244 -14.86 21.74 4.96
CA LEU A 244 -15.64 22.66 5.79
C LEU A 244 -16.18 21.89 6.99
N LEU A 245 -15.64 22.21 8.17
CA LEU A 245 -15.89 21.48 9.42
C LEU A 245 -16.57 22.35 10.48
N GLU A 246 -16.95 23.60 10.15
CA GLU A 246 -17.56 24.53 11.10
C GLU A 246 -18.73 23.91 11.87
N ASP A 247 -19.66 23.25 11.16
CA ASP A 247 -20.84 22.63 11.77
C ASP A 247 -20.50 21.42 12.65
N TYR A 248 -19.55 20.57 12.21
CA TYR A 248 -19.09 19.41 12.98
C TYR A 248 -18.45 19.85 14.30
N LEU A 249 -17.66 20.93 14.27
CA LEU A 249 -17.01 21.50 15.44
C LEU A 249 -18.04 22.15 16.38
N ALA A 250 -18.97 22.92 15.83
CA ALA A 250 -20.02 23.60 16.61
C ALA A 250 -20.95 22.62 17.34
N ASN A 251 -21.25 21.47 16.72
CA ASN A 251 -22.10 20.44 17.28
C ASN A 251 -21.34 19.42 18.18
N GLY A 252 -20.02 19.58 18.35
CA GLY A 252 -19.20 18.65 19.14
C GLY A 252 -19.02 17.28 18.48
N GLU A 253 -19.29 17.16 17.18
CA GLU A 253 -19.10 15.91 16.42
C GLU A 253 -17.63 15.60 16.19
N ALA A 254 -16.76 16.63 16.20
CA ALA A 254 -15.31 16.48 16.09
C ALA A 254 -14.54 17.31 17.11
N ASP A 255 -13.35 16.84 17.50
CA ASP A 255 -12.45 17.54 18.40
C ASP A 255 -11.47 18.43 17.62
N GLU A 256 -11.58 19.75 17.82
CA GLU A 256 -10.74 20.72 17.11
C GLU A 256 -9.24 20.53 17.41
N ALA A 257 -8.89 20.24 18.67
CA ALA A 257 -7.51 20.03 19.09
C ALA A 257 -6.85 18.84 18.37
N PHE A 258 -7.60 17.74 18.19
CA PHE A 258 -7.15 16.59 17.41
C PHE A 258 -6.94 16.98 15.93
N ILE A 259 -7.92 17.64 15.29
CA ILE A 259 -7.81 18.04 13.87
C ILE A 259 -6.61 18.99 13.67
N ARG A 260 -6.43 19.98 14.56
CA ARG A 260 -5.28 20.89 14.52
C ARG A 260 -3.94 20.18 14.72
N SER A 261 -3.90 19.07 15.46
CA SER A 261 -2.68 18.27 15.60
C SER A 261 -2.19 17.68 14.28
N LEU A 262 -3.10 17.44 13.33
CA LEU A 262 -2.84 16.93 11.97
C LEU A 262 -2.43 18.04 10.97
N CYS A 263 -2.36 19.30 11.41
CA CYS A 263 -2.04 20.43 10.53
C CYS A 263 -0.52 20.68 10.41
N VAL A 264 -0.07 21.05 9.20
CA VAL A 264 1.33 21.41 8.91
C VAL A 264 1.68 22.87 9.23
N ASN A 265 0.69 23.73 9.48
CA ASN A 265 0.87 25.18 9.58
C ASN A 265 2.03 25.60 10.50
N ASN A 266 2.16 24.95 11.66
CA ASN A 266 3.18 25.27 12.67
C ASN A 266 4.58 24.73 12.34
N CYS A 267 4.72 23.90 11.32
CA CYS A 267 6.00 23.33 10.89
C CYS A 267 6.33 23.56 9.42
N ALA A 268 5.50 24.30 8.67
CA ALA A 268 5.67 24.52 7.23
C ALA A 268 7.04 25.13 6.87
N THR A 269 7.48 26.16 7.61
CA THR A 269 8.79 26.80 7.39
C THR A 269 9.98 26.00 7.91
N ALA A 270 9.74 25.02 8.78
CA ALA A 270 10.74 24.11 9.33
C ALA A 270 10.68 22.72 8.70
N TYR A 271 9.93 22.58 7.61
CA TYR A 271 9.75 21.31 6.92
C TYR A 271 11.11 20.77 6.46
N ARG A 272 11.32 19.48 6.69
CA ARG A 272 12.51 18.75 6.27
C ARG A 272 12.06 17.53 5.51
N GLU A 273 12.55 17.41 4.29
CA GLU A 273 12.35 16.23 3.46
C GLU A 273 13.05 15.03 4.11
N ASP A 274 12.38 13.89 4.06
CA ASP A 274 12.91 12.57 4.39
C ASP A 274 12.36 11.55 3.37
N ASP A 275 13.06 10.43 3.19
CA ASP A 275 12.73 9.42 2.17
C ASP A 275 11.33 8.80 2.31
N SER A 276 10.67 8.99 3.46
CA SER A 276 9.34 8.45 3.77
C SER A 276 8.28 9.54 3.91
N PHE A 277 8.60 10.83 3.72
CA PHE A 277 7.67 11.95 3.92
C PHE A 277 7.01 11.94 5.30
N THR A 278 7.78 11.62 6.35
CA THR A 278 7.26 11.37 7.70
C THR A 278 6.48 12.55 8.26
N GLN A 279 6.94 13.79 8.02
CA GLN A 279 6.22 14.98 8.46
C GLN A 279 4.85 15.12 7.80
N LEU A 280 4.75 14.91 6.48
CA LEU A 280 3.46 14.99 5.76
C LEU A 280 2.53 13.84 6.13
N ARG A 281 3.06 12.64 6.37
CA ARG A 281 2.27 11.49 6.83
C ARG A 281 1.56 11.76 8.16
N ASN A 282 2.25 12.44 9.07
CA ASN A 282 1.72 12.78 10.40
C ASN A 282 0.91 14.07 10.40
N ARG A 283 1.17 14.97 9.44
CA ARG A 283 0.52 16.27 9.30
C ARG A 283 0.15 16.48 7.83
N PHE A 284 -1.09 16.14 7.47
CA PHE A 284 -1.56 16.15 6.08
C PHE A 284 -2.69 17.16 5.84
N LEU A 285 -2.96 18.03 6.82
CA LEU A 285 -3.92 19.12 6.69
C LEU A 285 -3.20 20.48 6.68
N VAL A 286 -3.77 21.45 5.98
CA VAL A 286 -3.47 22.88 6.14
C VAL A 286 -4.73 23.55 6.67
N GLU A 287 -4.64 24.22 7.81
CA GLU A 287 -5.71 25.10 8.24
C GLU A 287 -5.68 26.39 7.41
N VAL A 288 -6.77 26.66 6.68
CA VAL A 288 -6.93 27.87 5.87
C VAL A 288 -7.47 29.00 6.75
N ARG A 289 -8.47 28.68 7.57
CA ARG A 289 -9.06 29.51 8.63
C ARG A 289 -9.77 28.58 9.63
N PRO A 290 -10.19 29.06 10.82
CA PRO A 290 -10.90 28.22 11.77
C PRO A 290 -12.08 27.49 11.14
N GLY A 291 -12.13 26.16 11.31
CA GLY A 291 -13.14 25.28 10.73
C GLY A 291 -12.97 24.93 9.25
N HIS A 292 -12.02 25.54 8.53
CA HIS A 292 -11.79 25.29 7.10
C HIS A 292 -10.36 24.79 6.85
N TYR A 293 -10.26 23.56 6.36
CA TYR A 293 -9.00 22.86 6.16
C TYR A 293 -8.80 22.47 4.69
N LEU A 294 -7.56 22.31 4.27
CA LEU A 294 -7.17 21.74 2.99
C LEU A 294 -6.48 20.39 3.24
N LEU A 295 -7.00 19.33 2.64
CA LEU A 295 -6.42 17.99 2.66
C LEU A 295 -5.32 17.86 1.61
N LEU A 296 -4.11 17.52 2.05
CA LEU A 296 -2.96 17.38 1.15
C LEU A 296 -2.91 16.00 0.45
N ASP A 297 -3.31 14.92 1.12
CA ASP A 297 -3.21 13.55 0.60
C ASP A 297 -4.23 12.61 1.28
N ILE A 298 -5.14 12.01 0.49
CA ILE A 298 -6.18 11.11 1.00
C ILE A 298 -5.58 9.83 1.62
N ASN A 299 -4.50 9.30 1.05
CA ASN A 299 -3.88 8.08 1.58
C ASN A 299 -3.30 8.32 2.97
N PHE A 300 -2.76 9.51 3.27
CA PHE A 300 -2.32 9.85 4.62
C PHE A 300 -3.47 9.92 5.62
N LEU A 301 -4.63 10.44 5.23
CA LEU A 301 -5.85 10.35 6.05
C LEU A 301 -6.24 8.89 6.32
N ILE A 302 -6.19 8.03 5.31
CA ILE A 302 -6.54 6.60 5.45
C ILE A 302 -5.53 5.87 6.35
N ASP A 303 -4.23 6.15 6.20
CA ASP A 303 -3.18 5.56 7.02
C ASP A 303 -3.34 5.93 8.52
N GLN A 304 -4.03 7.04 8.85
CA GLN A 304 -4.34 7.41 10.24
C GLN A 304 -5.29 6.45 10.95
N PHE A 305 -6.03 5.60 10.23
CA PHE A 305 -6.85 4.59 10.89
C PHE A 305 -6.02 3.44 11.47
N TYR A 306 -4.83 3.14 10.93
CA TYR A 306 -4.02 2.02 11.44
C TYR A 306 -2.52 2.24 11.32
N LYS A 307 -1.95 2.30 10.11
CA LYS A 307 -0.48 2.31 9.92
C LYS A 307 0.20 3.44 10.68
N ALA A 308 -0.32 4.67 10.59
CA ALA A 308 0.25 5.80 11.29
C ALA A 308 0.13 5.63 12.83
N GLN A 309 -0.96 5.03 13.31
CA GLN A 309 -1.20 4.78 14.73
C GLN A 309 -0.21 3.78 15.32
N VAL A 310 0.17 2.73 14.56
CA VAL A 310 1.22 1.79 14.96
C VAL A 310 2.53 2.52 15.21
N PHE A 311 2.93 3.43 14.32
CA PHE A 311 4.16 4.21 14.49
C PHE A 311 4.04 5.27 15.58
N ALA A 312 2.89 5.93 15.71
CA ALA A 312 2.63 6.90 16.77
C ALA A 312 2.75 6.24 18.16
N PHE A 313 2.15 5.06 18.34
CA PHE A 313 2.27 4.31 19.58
C PHE A 313 3.70 3.80 19.82
N SER A 314 4.39 3.32 18.78
CA SER A 314 5.82 2.94 18.90
C SER A 314 6.70 4.12 19.36
N ALA A 315 6.48 5.32 18.81
CA ALA A 315 7.18 6.52 19.21
C ALA A 315 6.86 6.92 20.67
N PHE A 316 5.59 6.80 21.06
CA PHE A 316 5.15 7.03 22.44
C PHE A 316 5.83 6.07 23.43
N LEU A 317 5.90 4.77 23.13
CA LEU A 317 6.61 3.79 23.97
C LEU A 317 8.10 4.12 24.13
N LYS A 318 8.76 4.55 23.05
CA LYS A 318 10.17 5.00 23.07
C LYS A 318 10.36 6.22 23.96
N MET A 319 9.49 7.22 23.85
CA MET A 319 9.50 8.40 24.71
C MET A 319 9.28 8.01 26.19
N LYS A 320 8.42 7.03 26.45
CA LYS A 320 8.17 6.46 27.78
C LYS A 320 9.26 5.52 28.27
N LYS A 321 10.28 5.26 27.45
CA LYS A 321 11.40 4.34 27.74
C LYS A 321 10.92 2.93 28.10
N VAL A 322 9.78 2.50 27.54
CA VAL A 322 9.27 1.13 27.73
C VAL A 322 10.16 0.20 26.92
N LYS A 323 10.83 -0.74 27.61
CA LYS A 323 11.77 -1.68 27.00
C LYS A 323 11.04 -2.89 26.42
N VAL A 324 10.38 -2.69 25.29
CA VAL A 324 9.68 -3.74 24.54
C VAL A 324 9.97 -3.60 23.06
N ASP A 325 10.17 -4.72 22.37
CA ASP A 325 10.18 -4.75 20.91
C ASP A 325 8.72 -4.77 20.41
N PHE A 326 8.10 -3.58 20.46
CA PHE A 326 6.68 -3.42 20.16
C PHE A 326 6.30 -3.92 18.75
N LEU A 327 7.15 -3.71 17.74
CA LEU A 327 6.80 -4.12 16.38
C LEU A 327 6.81 -5.65 16.22
N SER A 328 7.78 -6.32 16.85
CA SER A 328 7.83 -7.79 16.91
C SER A 328 6.65 -8.36 17.70
N ASP A 329 6.39 -7.79 18.89
CA ASP A 329 5.25 -8.18 19.73
C ASP A 329 3.90 -7.99 19.00
N LYS A 330 3.70 -6.83 18.35
CA LYS A 330 2.52 -6.56 17.53
C LYS A 330 2.39 -7.55 16.37
N GLY A 331 3.49 -7.88 15.69
CA GLY A 331 3.48 -8.84 14.58
C GLY A 331 2.95 -10.20 15.03
N LYS A 332 3.52 -10.73 16.11
CA LYS A 332 3.19 -12.05 16.65
C LYS A 332 1.86 -12.09 17.42
N ASN A 333 1.73 -11.27 18.46
CA ASN A 333 0.61 -11.40 19.41
C ASN A 333 -0.67 -10.74 18.92
N PHE A 334 -0.57 -9.70 18.11
CA PHE A 334 -1.75 -9.04 17.53
C PHE A 334 -2.04 -9.53 16.12
N THR A 335 -1.13 -9.31 15.16
CA THR A 335 -1.49 -9.52 13.76
C THR A 335 -1.65 -11.01 13.45
N GLU A 336 -0.70 -11.85 13.86
CA GLU A 336 -0.71 -13.31 13.66
C GLU A 336 -1.68 -14.00 14.64
N GLY A 337 -1.53 -13.78 15.95
CA GLY A 337 -2.30 -14.52 16.96
C GLY A 337 -3.78 -14.11 17.13
N ILE A 338 -4.18 -12.91 16.69
CA ILE A 338 -5.54 -12.40 16.86
C ILE A 338 -6.17 -12.05 15.52
N TYR A 339 -5.53 -11.15 14.78
CA TYR A 339 -6.17 -10.50 13.64
C TYR A 339 -6.30 -11.41 12.41
N LEU A 340 -5.25 -12.16 12.06
CA LEU A 340 -5.27 -13.14 10.98
C LEU A 340 -6.37 -14.21 11.20
N PRO A 341 -6.50 -14.84 12.39
CA PRO A 341 -7.61 -15.75 12.69
C PRO A 341 -8.99 -15.12 12.51
N ILE A 342 -9.19 -13.87 12.94
CA ILE A 342 -10.47 -13.16 12.73
C ILE A 342 -10.78 -13.06 11.23
N VAL A 343 -9.83 -12.56 10.43
CA VAL A 343 -10.03 -12.38 8.98
C VAL A 343 -10.30 -13.71 8.28
N LEU A 344 -9.53 -14.76 8.59
CA LEU A 344 -9.67 -16.06 7.92
C LEU A 344 -10.95 -16.80 8.33
N ARG A 345 -11.41 -16.68 9.59
CA ARG A 345 -12.69 -17.27 10.02
C ARG A 345 -13.87 -16.63 9.32
N GLU A 346 -13.85 -15.31 9.17
CA GLU A 346 -14.91 -14.60 8.44
C GLU A 346 -14.88 -14.91 6.94
N ALA A 347 -13.69 -15.02 6.34
CA ALA A 347 -13.55 -15.35 4.92
C ALA A 347 -13.90 -16.82 4.60
N PHE A 348 -13.71 -17.75 5.54
CA PHE A 348 -13.89 -19.19 5.33
C PHE A 348 -14.75 -19.86 6.42
N PRO A 349 -16.01 -19.44 6.62
CA PRO A 349 -16.82 -19.86 7.76
C PRO A 349 -17.19 -21.36 7.74
N THR A 350 -17.06 -22.02 6.60
CA THR A 350 -17.36 -23.45 6.42
C THR A 350 -16.11 -24.34 6.31
N ALA A 351 -14.92 -23.75 6.32
CA ALA A 351 -13.66 -24.49 6.21
C ALA A 351 -13.24 -25.06 7.58
N VAL A 352 -12.40 -26.10 7.54
CA VAL A 352 -11.66 -26.54 8.72
C VAL A 352 -10.46 -25.61 8.89
N LEU A 353 -10.35 -24.99 10.08
CA LEU A 353 -9.39 -23.95 10.38
C LEU A 353 -8.60 -24.28 11.65
N PHE A 354 -7.27 -24.23 11.55
CA PHE A 354 -6.35 -24.27 12.70
C PHE A 354 -5.36 -23.11 12.59
N PHE A 355 -4.86 -22.63 13.73
CA PHE A 355 -3.98 -21.46 13.80
C PHE A 355 -2.86 -21.67 14.81
N GLY A 356 -1.66 -21.17 14.50
CA GLY A 356 -0.52 -21.12 15.40
C GLY A 356 -0.29 -22.40 16.21
N ASP A 357 -0.36 -22.28 17.55
CA ASP A 357 -0.13 -23.37 18.51
C ASP A 357 -1.07 -24.59 18.36
N ASP A 358 -2.20 -24.46 17.64
CA ASP A 358 -3.08 -25.58 17.31
C ASP A 358 -2.55 -26.40 16.11
N CYS A 359 -1.73 -25.80 15.26
CA CYS A 359 -1.07 -26.44 14.12
C CYS A 359 0.27 -27.06 14.57
N ARG A 360 0.25 -28.23 15.21
CA ARG A 360 1.49 -28.87 15.72
C ARG A 360 2.09 -29.90 14.76
N ASN A 361 3.40 -29.85 14.61
CA ASN A 361 4.19 -30.82 13.88
C ASN A 361 4.46 -32.09 14.72
N SER A 362 5.12 -33.09 14.13
CA SER A 362 5.45 -34.36 14.80
C SER A 362 6.29 -34.23 16.09
N THR A 363 6.98 -33.10 16.28
CA THR A 363 7.80 -32.79 17.46
C THR A 363 7.08 -31.94 18.51
N GLY A 364 5.81 -31.58 18.26
CA GLY A 364 5.01 -30.72 19.13
C GLY A 364 5.32 -29.22 19.01
N GLN A 365 6.10 -28.82 18.01
CA GLN A 365 6.33 -27.40 17.66
C GLN A 365 5.29 -26.93 16.65
N GLU A 366 5.12 -25.61 16.54
CA GLU A 366 4.28 -24.98 15.53
C GLU A 366 4.73 -25.37 14.10
N LEU A 367 3.78 -25.87 13.32
CA LEU A 367 3.95 -26.35 11.96
C LEU A 367 3.78 -25.21 10.94
N CYS A 368 2.78 -24.35 11.16
CA CYS A 368 2.41 -23.24 10.29
C CYS A 368 1.52 -22.25 11.04
N ASP A 369 1.47 -20.99 10.59
CA ASP A 369 0.68 -19.94 11.23
C ASP A 369 -0.83 -20.14 11.02
N ALA A 370 -1.26 -20.68 9.86
CA ALA A 370 -2.65 -21.07 9.63
C ALA A 370 -2.81 -22.25 8.66
N TYR A 371 -3.85 -23.04 8.90
CA TYR A 371 -4.25 -24.18 8.08
C TYR A 371 -5.72 -24.00 7.69
N ILE A 372 -6.03 -24.01 6.39
CA ILE A 372 -7.39 -23.92 5.86
C ILE A 372 -7.66 -25.14 4.98
N ARG A 373 -8.65 -25.96 5.32
CA ARG A 373 -9.04 -27.11 4.49
C ARG A 373 -10.49 -27.05 4.03
N GLN A 374 -10.68 -27.31 2.74
CA GLN A 374 -11.98 -27.57 2.11
C GLN A 374 -11.90 -28.87 1.32
N GLY A 375 -12.57 -29.92 1.82
CA GLY A 375 -12.46 -31.26 1.22
C GLY A 375 -11.04 -31.81 1.34
N ASN A 376 -10.43 -32.13 0.20
CA ASN A 376 -9.04 -32.59 0.07
C ASN A 376 -8.03 -31.46 -0.22
N LYS A 377 -8.49 -30.22 -0.44
CA LYS A 377 -7.61 -29.07 -0.69
C LYS A 377 -7.24 -28.35 0.60
N VAL A 378 -5.96 -28.09 0.79
CA VAL A 378 -5.37 -27.45 1.98
C VAL A 378 -4.59 -26.22 1.55
N CYS A 379 -4.91 -25.06 2.12
CA CYS A 379 -4.06 -23.88 2.07
C CYS A 379 -3.22 -23.85 3.35
N LEU A 380 -1.91 -24.01 3.21
CA LEU A 380 -0.95 -24.01 4.30
C LEU A 380 -0.27 -22.63 4.33
N ILE A 381 -0.51 -21.87 5.39
CA ILE A 381 -0.14 -20.45 5.45
C ILE A 381 1.04 -20.25 6.38
N GLU A 382 2.05 -19.56 5.86
CA GLU A 382 3.07 -18.87 6.65
C GLU A 382 2.79 -17.36 6.57
N PHE A 383 2.66 -16.71 7.71
CA PHE A 383 2.33 -15.31 7.85
C PHE A 383 3.59 -14.46 8.09
N LYS A 384 3.62 -13.29 7.46
CA LYS A 384 4.75 -12.35 7.49
C LYS A 384 4.26 -10.93 7.65
N ASP A 385 4.15 -10.50 8.90
CA ASP A 385 3.94 -9.10 9.27
C ASP A 385 5.28 -8.38 9.53
N VAL A 386 6.03 -8.19 8.45
CA VAL A 386 7.33 -7.50 8.49
C VAL A 386 7.37 -6.42 7.42
N LEU A 387 8.09 -5.34 7.71
CA LEU A 387 8.29 -4.25 6.75
C LEU A 387 9.63 -4.40 6.03
N LEU A 388 9.67 -3.96 4.78
CA LEU A 388 10.91 -3.75 4.04
C LEU A 388 11.40 -2.30 4.29
N ASN A 389 12.68 -2.16 4.62
CA ASN A 389 13.25 -0.85 4.97
C ASN A 389 13.21 0.10 3.75
N ALA A 390 12.86 1.37 3.98
CA ALA A 390 12.80 2.39 2.93
C ALA A 390 14.13 2.55 2.18
N ALA A 391 15.28 2.52 2.87
CA ALA A 391 16.59 2.63 2.23
C ALA A 391 16.86 1.45 1.27
N VAL A 392 16.37 0.25 1.60
CA VAL A 392 16.48 -0.94 0.74
C VAL A 392 15.58 -0.81 -0.49
N LYS A 393 14.34 -0.30 -0.31
CA LYS A 393 13.40 -0.05 -1.41
C LYS A 393 13.87 1.04 -2.38
N ASN A 394 14.63 2.01 -1.88
CA ASN A 394 15.14 3.15 -2.64
C ASN A 394 16.57 2.97 -3.14
N SER A 395 17.24 1.82 -2.90
CA SER A 395 18.67 1.68 -3.20
C SER A 395 18.97 1.46 -4.69
N ALA A 396 17.99 1.00 -5.48
CA ALA A 396 18.19 0.47 -6.84
C ALA A 396 19.25 -0.65 -6.94
N ASP A 397 19.66 -1.24 -5.81
CA ASP A 397 20.70 -2.27 -5.76
C ASP A 397 20.10 -3.67 -5.60
N GLN A 398 20.24 -4.47 -6.65
CA GLN A 398 19.69 -5.83 -6.72
C GLN A 398 20.19 -6.71 -5.57
N LYS A 399 21.49 -6.66 -5.28
CA LYS A 399 22.10 -7.53 -4.25
C LYS A 399 21.56 -7.20 -2.87
N THR A 400 21.50 -5.92 -2.52
CA THR A 400 20.97 -5.42 -1.24
C THR A 400 19.50 -5.80 -1.11
N LEU A 401 18.70 -5.61 -2.16
CA LEU A 401 17.28 -5.98 -2.15
C LEU A 401 17.09 -7.48 -1.92
N TYR A 402 17.72 -8.32 -2.75
CA TYR A 402 17.54 -9.78 -2.65
C TYR A 402 18.08 -10.35 -1.36
N THR A 403 19.20 -9.82 -0.85
CA THR A 403 19.72 -10.21 0.48
C THR A 403 18.69 -9.93 1.59
N GLU A 404 18.00 -8.80 1.53
CA GLU A 404 16.99 -8.44 2.53
C GLU A 404 15.67 -9.20 2.36
N LEU A 405 15.28 -9.54 1.13
CA LEU A 405 14.12 -10.40 0.87
C LEU A 405 14.40 -11.84 1.33
N ASP A 406 15.56 -12.41 1.01
CA ASP A 406 15.94 -13.78 1.39
C ASP A 406 16.05 -13.93 2.92
N LYS A 407 16.49 -12.89 3.63
CA LYS A 407 16.43 -12.84 5.11
C LYS A 407 15.04 -13.07 5.68
N LYS A 408 14.00 -12.66 4.93
CA LYS A 408 12.60 -12.71 5.34
C LYS A 408 11.89 -13.96 4.85
N PHE A 409 12.31 -14.52 3.72
CA PHE A 409 11.58 -15.59 3.04
C PHE A 409 12.34 -16.91 2.90
N VAL A 410 13.65 -16.96 3.14
CA VAL A 410 14.48 -18.18 3.01
C VAL A 410 15.14 -18.53 4.33
N SER A 411 16.05 -17.68 4.81
CA SER A 411 16.72 -17.90 6.09
C SER A 411 17.23 -16.59 6.69
N ASN A 412 17.13 -16.45 8.01
CA ASN A 412 17.61 -15.25 8.69
C ASN A 412 19.16 -15.21 8.78
N GLN A 413 19.74 -14.16 9.39
CA GLN A 413 21.19 -14.06 9.58
C GLN A 413 21.83 -15.17 10.44
N HIS A 414 21.02 -15.99 11.12
CA HIS A 414 21.46 -17.14 11.92
C HIS A 414 21.19 -18.47 11.20
N ASN A 415 20.93 -18.44 9.89
CA ASN A 415 20.54 -19.59 9.06
C ASN A 415 19.28 -20.32 9.55
N SER A 416 18.44 -19.67 10.37
CA SER A 416 17.16 -20.24 10.78
C SER A 416 16.17 -20.16 9.62
N PRO A 417 15.40 -21.22 9.33
CA PRO A 417 14.40 -21.23 8.27
C PRO A 417 13.42 -20.05 8.36
N LYS A 418 13.07 -19.48 7.21
CA LYS A 418 12.07 -18.43 7.08
C LYS A 418 11.12 -18.68 5.90
N GLY A 419 9.90 -18.15 5.97
CA GLY A 419 8.98 -18.05 4.83
C GLY A 419 8.78 -19.36 4.09
N ILE A 420 9.27 -19.42 2.85
CA ILE A 420 9.12 -20.59 1.97
C ILE A 420 9.85 -21.82 2.50
N THR A 421 10.93 -21.65 3.28
CA THR A 421 11.64 -22.78 3.91
C THR A 421 10.88 -23.32 5.11
N GLN A 422 10.14 -22.49 5.85
CA GLN A 422 9.24 -22.97 6.91
C GLN A 422 8.08 -23.78 6.32
N LEU A 423 7.45 -23.27 5.24
CA LEU A 423 6.44 -24.02 4.48
C LEU A 423 7.00 -25.35 3.94
N TRP A 424 8.22 -25.35 3.42
CA TRP A 424 8.86 -26.59 2.95
C TRP A 424 9.05 -27.61 4.08
N ASN A 425 9.55 -27.18 5.24
CA ASN A 425 9.70 -28.05 6.41
C ASN A 425 8.35 -28.60 6.89
N ALA A 426 7.31 -27.76 6.88
CA ALA A 426 5.96 -28.18 7.22
C ALA A 426 5.41 -29.24 6.27
N LEU A 427 5.65 -29.09 4.96
CA LEU A 427 5.27 -30.10 3.97
C LEU A 427 6.02 -31.42 4.14
N LEU A 428 7.32 -31.37 4.50
CA LEU A 428 8.08 -32.58 4.81
C LEU A 428 7.49 -33.31 6.02
N ASP A 429 7.13 -32.58 7.07
CA ASP A 429 6.48 -33.13 8.26
C ASP A 429 5.12 -33.77 7.91
N ILE A 430 4.24 -33.05 7.21
CA ILE A 430 2.92 -33.55 6.78
C ILE A 430 3.07 -34.80 5.91
N LYS A 431 4.01 -34.80 4.95
CA LYS A 431 4.21 -35.96 4.08
C LYS A 431 4.73 -37.20 4.82
N THR A 432 5.50 -37.00 5.89
CA THR A 432 6.13 -38.09 6.65
C THR A 432 5.21 -38.61 7.76
N HIS A 433 4.45 -37.72 8.39
CA HIS A 433 3.72 -37.99 9.62
C HIS A 433 2.21 -37.75 9.54
N GLY A 434 1.69 -37.26 8.41
CA GLY A 434 0.29 -36.85 8.28
C GLY A 434 0.00 -35.51 8.98
N VAL A 435 -1.27 -35.11 9.02
CA VAL A 435 -1.71 -33.88 9.72
C VAL A 435 -2.29 -34.25 11.09
N SER A 436 -1.44 -34.31 12.10
CA SER A 436 -1.80 -34.86 13.43
C SER A 436 -2.92 -34.13 14.17
N PHE A 437 -3.11 -32.82 13.90
CA PHE A 437 -4.13 -32.00 14.52
C PHE A 437 -5.49 -32.04 13.76
N ASP A 438 -5.53 -32.57 12.54
CA ASP A 438 -6.75 -32.68 11.74
C ASP A 438 -7.12 -34.13 11.49
N ASN A 439 -7.69 -34.79 12.50
CA ASN A 439 -8.05 -36.22 12.43
C ASN A 439 -9.08 -36.58 11.34
N ALA A 440 -9.71 -35.60 10.68
CA ALA A 440 -10.73 -35.80 9.66
C ALA A 440 -10.22 -35.52 8.23
N HIS A 441 -8.90 -35.38 8.04
CA HIS A 441 -8.32 -35.12 6.72
C HIS A 441 -8.39 -36.38 5.83
N PRO A 442 -8.65 -36.27 4.52
CA PRO A 442 -8.54 -37.39 3.59
C PRO A 442 -7.07 -37.76 3.32
N ASN A 443 -6.83 -38.94 2.73
CA ASN A 443 -5.46 -39.42 2.47
C ASN A 443 -4.77 -38.68 1.32
N ASP A 444 -5.53 -38.18 0.35
CA ASP A 444 -5.05 -37.59 -0.91
C ASP A 444 -5.12 -36.05 -0.86
N LEU A 445 -4.33 -35.46 0.03
CA LEU A 445 -4.28 -34.00 0.18
C LEU A 445 -3.63 -33.32 -1.02
N GLU A 446 -4.28 -32.26 -1.48
CA GLU A 446 -3.74 -31.26 -2.40
C GLU A 446 -3.39 -30.00 -1.60
N ILE A 447 -2.09 -29.72 -1.44
CA ILE A 447 -1.59 -28.66 -0.56
C ILE A 447 -1.09 -27.48 -1.38
N TYR A 448 -1.61 -26.30 -1.07
CA TYR A 448 -1.24 -24.99 -1.62
C TYR A 448 -0.44 -24.22 -0.56
N PRO A 449 0.89 -24.13 -0.71
CA PRO A 449 1.73 -23.34 0.19
C PRO A 449 1.52 -21.86 -0.09
N VAL A 450 1.16 -21.07 0.92
CA VAL A 450 0.90 -19.63 0.77
C VAL A 450 1.68 -18.83 1.79
N VAL A 451 2.41 -17.82 1.32
CA VAL A 451 2.97 -16.78 2.19
C VAL A 451 1.99 -15.62 2.23
N VAL A 452 1.41 -15.36 3.40
CA VAL A 452 0.52 -14.21 3.60
C VAL A 452 1.31 -13.05 4.18
N TYR A 453 1.21 -11.87 3.57
CA TYR A 453 2.03 -10.71 3.94
C TYR A 453 1.23 -9.42 4.17
N THR A 454 1.80 -8.46 4.90
CA THR A 454 1.16 -7.15 5.16
C THR A 454 1.82 -5.97 4.41
N ASP A 455 3.11 -6.05 4.06
CA ASP A 455 3.83 -5.04 3.28
C ASP A 455 3.66 -5.29 1.78
N ASN A 456 3.03 -4.34 1.08
CA ASN A 456 2.74 -4.42 -0.36
C ASN A 456 3.99 -4.57 -1.25
N SER A 457 5.18 -4.28 -0.72
CA SER A 457 6.45 -4.54 -1.40
C SER A 457 6.62 -6.03 -1.76
N PHE A 458 6.03 -6.95 -0.99
CA PHE A 458 6.10 -8.38 -1.26
C PHE A 458 5.07 -8.85 -2.30
N GLY A 459 4.17 -7.97 -2.73
CA GLY A 459 3.28 -8.13 -3.89
C GLY A 459 3.79 -7.46 -5.15
N ALA A 460 5.09 -7.14 -5.23
CA ALA A 460 5.68 -6.55 -6.42
C ALA A 460 5.79 -7.56 -7.56
N GLU A 461 5.71 -7.07 -8.79
CA GLU A 461 5.81 -7.86 -10.01
C GLU A 461 7.11 -8.64 -10.01
N GLY A 462 7.07 -9.98 -10.11
CA GLY A 462 8.24 -10.86 -10.12
C GLY A 462 8.62 -11.49 -8.79
N VAL A 463 8.13 -11.00 -7.64
CA VAL A 463 8.37 -11.65 -6.32
C VAL A 463 7.87 -13.10 -6.33
N ASN A 464 6.64 -13.32 -6.81
CA ASN A 464 6.07 -14.66 -6.96
C ASN A 464 6.96 -15.54 -7.86
N LYS A 465 7.44 -15.04 -9.02
CA LYS A 465 8.30 -15.81 -9.93
C LYS A 465 9.58 -16.29 -9.23
N ILE A 466 10.26 -15.38 -8.51
CA ILE A 466 11.53 -15.68 -7.82
C ILE A 466 11.31 -16.77 -6.77
N TYR A 467 10.33 -16.59 -5.88
CA TYR A 467 10.14 -17.51 -4.77
C TYR A 467 9.46 -18.82 -5.17
N LYS A 468 8.69 -18.85 -6.28
CA LYS A 468 8.27 -20.10 -6.92
C LYS A 468 9.48 -20.91 -7.38
N ALA A 469 10.42 -20.29 -8.08
CA ALA A 469 11.63 -20.97 -8.55
C ALA A 469 12.51 -21.46 -7.38
N GLN A 470 12.70 -20.63 -6.35
CA GLN A 470 13.45 -21.03 -5.16
C GLN A 470 12.77 -22.18 -4.39
N PHE A 471 11.45 -22.14 -4.24
CA PHE A 471 10.69 -23.20 -3.58
C PHE A 471 10.74 -24.51 -4.36
N ALA A 472 10.64 -24.45 -5.70
CA ALA A 472 10.79 -25.62 -6.56
C ALA A 472 12.21 -26.23 -6.44
N ALA A 473 13.25 -25.42 -6.24
CA ALA A 473 14.61 -25.91 -6.03
C ALA A 473 14.78 -26.67 -4.70
N LEU A 474 13.94 -26.41 -3.69
CA LEU A 474 13.92 -27.21 -2.45
C LEU A 474 13.36 -28.63 -2.68
N ASN A 475 12.59 -28.85 -3.75
CA ASN A 475 11.86 -30.08 -4.06
C ASN A 475 12.73 -31.23 -4.62
N THR A 476 13.96 -31.38 -4.14
CA THR A 476 14.86 -32.45 -4.58
C THR A 476 14.69 -33.72 -3.73
N GLY A 477 13.67 -34.53 -4.05
CA GLY A 477 13.65 -35.96 -3.66
C GLY A 477 12.57 -36.44 -2.70
N VAL A 478 11.31 -36.00 -2.85
CA VAL A 478 10.22 -36.45 -1.96
C VAL A 478 9.25 -37.45 -2.63
N PRO A 479 8.93 -38.60 -2.00
CA PRO A 479 7.90 -39.55 -2.46
C PRO A 479 6.44 -39.03 -2.42
N ALA A 480 5.54 -39.77 -3.09
CA ALA A 480 4.32 -39.29 -3.76
C ALA A 480 2.98 -39.18 -2.96
N ALA A 481 2.99 -39.07 -1.62
CA ALA A 481 1.74 -39.20 -0.85
C ALA A 481 0.79 -37.97 -0.84
N ALA A 482 1.28 -36.77 -1.17
CA ALA A 482 0.47 -35.55 -1.27
C ALA A 482 0.90 -34.70 -2.47
N THR A 483 -0.08 -34.16 -3.19
CA THR A 483 0.17 -33.23 -4.30
C THR A 483 0.46 -31.85 -3.73
N VAL A 484 1.63 -31.31 -4.04
CA VAL A 484 2.06 -29.99 -3.56
C VAL A 484 2.08 -29.04 -4.75
N GLN A 485 1.32 -27.96 -4.65
CA GLN A 485 1.25 -26.90 -5.65
C GLN A 485 2.38 -25.87 -5.47
N GLU A 486 2.50 -24.96 -6.42
CA GLU A 486 3.48 -23.87 -6.35
C GLU A 486 3.21 -22.93 -5.16
N VAL A 487 4.27 -22.42 -4.53
CA VAL A 487 4.12 -21.40 -3.48
C VAL A 487 3.53 -20.12 -4.05
N THR A 488 2.62 -19.48 -3.32
CA THR A 488 1.98 -18.22 -3.73
C THR A 488 2.08 -17.17 -2.64
N PHE A 489 2.40 -15.93 -3.01
CA PHE A 489 2.42 -14.79 -2.09
C PHE A 489 1.12 -14.02 -2.24
N ILE A 490 0.41 -13.81 -1.12
CA ILE A 490 -0.89 -13.15 -1.06
C ILE A 490 -0.91 -12.10 0.04
N SER A 491 -1.34 -10.88 -0.26
CA SER A 491 -1.54 -9.83 0.75
C SER A 491 -2.66 -10.21 1.70
N LEU A 492 -2.50 -9.96 3.00
CA LEU A 492 -3.60 -10.04 3.97
C LEU A 492 -4.81 -9.20 3.52
N SER A 493 -4.55 -8.09 2.83
CA SER A 493 -5.59 -7.21 2.29
C SER A 493 -6.48 -7.89 1.25
N PHE A 494 -6.00 -8.93 0.56
CA PHE A 494 -6.84 -9.74 -0.31
C PHE A 494 -7.98 -10.38 0.49
N PHE A 495 -7.67 -11.06 1.60
CA PHE A 495 -8.67 -11.72 2.42
C PHE A 495 -9.63 -10.73 3.09
N GLU A 496 -9.12 -9.60 3.59
CA GLU A 496 -9.96 -8.56 4.21
C GLU A 496 -10.96 -7.94 3.22
N LEU A 497 -10.48 -7.60 2.03
CA LEU A 497 -11.30 -6.93 1.00
C LEU A 497 -12.13 -7.93 0.18
N ARG A 498 -11.89 -9.23 0.33
CA ARG A 498 -12.66 -10.29 -0.34
C ARG A 498 -13.42 -11.21 0.61
N GLU A 499 -13.41 -10.90 1.90
CA GLU A 499 -14.08 -11.65 2.97
C GLU A 499 -15.49 -12.08 2.56
N TYR A 500 -16.34 -11.11 2.19
CA TYR A 500 -17.72 -11.39 1.79
C TYR A 500 -17.81 -12.34 0.58
N TYR A 501 -16.99 -12.14 -0.46
CA TYR A 501 -17.05 -12.98 -1.66
C TYR A 501 -16.61 -14.41 -1.37
N LEU A 502 -15.59 -14.59 -0.52
CA LEU A 502 -15.10 -15.90 -0.09
C LEU A 502 -16.14 -16.59 0.80
N ALA A 503 -16.69 -15.87 1.78
CA ALA A 503 -17.67 -16.38 2.73
C ALA A 503 -18.96 -16.87 2.07
N GLN A 504 -19.41 -16.15 1.03
CA GLN A 504 -20.60 -16.51 0.26
C GLN A 504 -20.33 -17.51 -0.87
N GLY A 505 -19.08 -17.96 -1.06
CA GLY A 505 -18.70 -18.86 -2.15
C GLY A 505 -18.79 -18.23 -3.54
N LEU A 506 -18.86 -16.90 -3.63
CA LEU A 506 -18.81 -16.15 -4.90
C LEU A 506 -17.39 -16.14 -5.50
N LEU A 507 -16.38 -16.28 -4.63
CA LEU A 507 -15.01 -16.59 -5.01
C LEU A 507 -14.57 -17.86 -4.29
N ASN A 508 -13.82 -18.72 -4.99
CA ASN A 508 -13.20 -19.89 -4.41
C ASN A 508 -11.68 -19.71 -4.45
N LEU A 509 -11.02 -19.68 -3.28
CA LEU A 509 -9.57 -19.46 -3.18
C LEU A 509 -8.79 -20.51 -3.97
N PHE A 510 -9.17 -21.79 -3.87
CA PHE A 510 -8.44 -22.88 -4.52
C PHE A 510 -8.55 -22.81 -6.04
N THR A 511 -9.73 -22.52 -6.57
CA THR A 511 -9.91 -22.26 -8.02
C THR A 511 -9.06 -21.08 -8.47
N MET A 512 -9.03 -19.99 -7.69
CA MET A 512 -8.19 -18.83 -8.01
C MET A 512 -6.69 -19.15 -8.00
N LEU A 513 -6.23 -20.00 -7.06
CA LEU A 513 -4.84 -20.45 -7.01
C LEU A 513 -4.50 -21.31 -8.23
N ASP A 514 -5.35 -22.27 -8.58
CA ASP A 514 -5.18 -23.12 -9.76
C ASP A 514 -5.06 -22.27 -11.04
N GLU A 515 -5.99 -21.33 -11.22
CA GLU A 515 -5.98 -20.44 -12.39
C GLU A 515 -4.82 -19.46 -12.37
N TYR A 516 -4.39 -18.98 -11.21
CA TYR A 516 -3.21 -18.12 -11.08
C TYR A 516 -1.93 -18.88 -11.49
N HIS A 517 -1.79 -20.13 -11.06
CA HIS A 517 -0.64 -20.97 -11.42
C HIS A 517 -0.58 -21.16 -12.94
N LEU A 518 -1.70 -21.51 -13.58
CA LEU A 518 -1.81 -21.59 -15.04
C LEU A 518 -1.51 -20.25 -15.73
N HIS A 519 -2.03 -19.14 -15.19
CA HIS A 519 -1.82 -17.80 -15.74
C HIS A 519 -0.33 -17.42 -15.74
N THR A 520 0.39 -17.71 -14.66
CA THR A 520 1.83 -17.38 -14.56
C THR A 520 2.77 -18.29 -15.34
N GLN A 521 2.28 -19.40 -15.90
CA GLN A 521 3.07 -20.23 -16.83
C GLN A 521 3.24 -19.56 -18.20
N LEU A 522 2.35 -18.61 -18.55
CA LEU A 522 2.41 -17.86 -19.79
C LEU A 522 3.55 -16.82 -19.72
N PRO A 523 4.44 -16.75 -20.73
CA PRO A 523 5.60 -15.84 -20.72
C PRO A 523 5.29 -14.38 -20.46
N GLU A 524 4.18 -13.88 -21.00
CA GLU A 524 3.73 -12.50 -20.86
C GLU A 524 3.19 -12.16 -19.45
N TYR A 525 2.84 -13.17 -18.65
CA TYR A 525 2.20 -12.99 -17.34
C TYR A 525 2.99 -13.56 -16.16
N ARG A 526 4.16 -14.16 -16.40
CA ARG A 526 5.00 -14.78 -15.35
C ARG A 526 5.36 -13.87 -14.18
N LEU A 527 5.39 -12.56 -14.38
CA LEU A 527 5.69 -11.57 -13.33
C LEU A 527 4.45 -11.08 -12.58
N THR A 528 3.24 -11.50 -12.99
CA THR A 528 1.98 -10.98 -12.45
C THR A 528 1.85 -11.30 -10.95
N PRO A 529 1.68 -10.29 -10.08
CA PRO A 529 1.32 -10.51 -8.68
C PRO A 529 -0.07 -11.13 -8.55
N PHE A 530 -0.29 -11.90 -7.48
CA PHE A 530 -1.59 -12.52 -7.23
C PHE A 530 -2.72 -11.48 -7.13
N GLU A 531 -2.47 -10.32 -6.51
CA GLU A 531 -3.49 -9.27 -6.32
C GLU A 531 -3.94 -8.65 -7.65
N VAL A 532 -3.00 -8.52 -8.61
CA VAL A 532 -3.31 -8.04 -9.96
C VAL A 532 -4.17 -9.06 -10.67
N PHE A 533 -3.77 -10.34 -10.67
CA PHE A 533 -4.57 -11.43 -11.22
C PHE A 533 -5.97 -11.48 -10.58
N ALA A 534 -6.04 -11.50 -9.26
CA ALA A 534 -7.27 -11.61 -8.49
C ALA A 534 -8.25 -10.46 -8.77
N ARG A 535 -7.77 -9.24 -8.98
CA ARG A 535 -8.59 -8.09 -9.37
C ARG A 535 -9.33 -8.36 -10.68
N PHE A 536 -8.61 -8.79 -11.71
CA PHE A 536 -9.21 -9.08 -13.01
C PHE A 536 -10.09 -10.32 -13.00
N TYR A 537 -9.64 -11.37 -12.28
CA TYR A 537 -10.42 -12.58 -12.07
C TYR A 537 -11.79 -12.24 -11.45
N THR A 538 -11.80 -11.44 -10.39
CA THR A 538 -13.02 -10.99 -9.71
C THR A 538 -13.94 -10.22 -10.67
N LYS A 539 -13.40 -9.28 -11.46
CA LYS A 539 -14.18 -8.49 -12.42
C LYS A 539 -14.87 -9.35 -13.49
N GLN A 540 -14.27 -10.49 -13.86
CA GLN A 540 -14.81 -11.40 -14.87
C GLN A 540 -15.82 -12.40 -14.30
N HIS A 541 -15.58 -12.90 -13.09
CA HIS A 541 -16.35 -14.01 -12.53
C HIS A 541 -17.42 -13.56 -11.53
N VAL A 542 -17.36 -12.32 -11.05
CA VAL A 542 -18.31 -11.80 -10.08
C VAL A 542 -19.17 -10.71 -10.74
N PRO A 543 -20.46 -10.98 -11.01
CA PRO A 543 -21.32 -10.11 -11.82
C PRO A 543 -21.78 -8.84 -11.11
N GLN A 544 -21.69 -8.78 -9.78
CA GLN A 544 -22.11 -7.63 -8.98
C GLN A 544 -21.07 -7.30 -7.91
N SER A 545 -20.77 -6.02 -7.72
CA SER A 545 -19.96 -5.58 -6.59
C SER A 545 -20.66 -5.95 -5.28
N ALA A 546 -19.98 -6.74 -4.46
CA ALA A 546 -20.44 -7.02 -3.11
C ALA A 546 -20.44 -5.74 -2.27
N PRO A 547 -21.28 -5.72 -1.21
CA PRO A 547 -21.15 -4.71 -0.18
C PRO A 547 -19.79 -4.82 0.55
N ASN A 548 -19.45 -3.80 1.35
CA ASN A 548 -18.26 -3.82 2.22
C ASN A 548 -18.18 -5.10 3.08
N SER A 549 -16.97 -5.44 3.52
CA SER A 549 -16.71 -6.60 4.39
C SER A 549 -17.62 -6.59 5.64
N ASN A 550 -18.03 -7.77 6.12
CA ASN A 550 -18.91 -7.86 7.28
C ASN A 550 -18.22 -7.30 8.52
N LEU A 551 -16.91 -7.53 8.67
CA LEU A 551 -16.09 -6.93 9.72
C LEU A 551 -16.22 -5.40 9.75
N PHE A 552 -16.12 -4.75 8.59
CA PHE A 552 -16.26 -3.31 8.49
C PHE A 552 -17.68 -2.84 8.85
N LYS A 553 -18.71 -3.53 8.35
CA LYS A 553 -20.11 -3.21 8.67
C LYS A 553 -20.43 -3.33 10.15
N MET A 554 -19.82 -4.27 10.87
CA MET A 554 -20.03 -4.43 12.31
C MET A 554 -19.35 -3.33 13.13
N ILE A 555 -18.21 -2.82 12.65
CA ILE A 555 -17.43 -1.79 13.35
C ILE A 555 -17.96 -0.38 13.09
N LEU A 556 -18.44 -0.09 11.88
CA LEU A 556 -18.82 1.28 11.51
C LEU A 556 -19.86 1.93 12.47
N PRO A 557 -20.93 1.23 12.91
CA PRO A 557 -21.89 1.81 13.85
C PRO A 557 -21.27 2.22 15.19
N THR A 558 -20.28 1.47 15.71
CA THR A 558 -19.66 1.79 17.00
C THR A 558 -18.82 3.07 16.93
N ILE A 559 -18.22 3.35 15.77
CA ILE A 559 -17.48 4.60 15.51
C ILE A 559 -18.44 5.78 15.41
N ILE A 560 -19.55 5.64 14.67
CA ILE A 560 -20.51 6.73 14.44
C ILE A 560 -21.18 7.16 15.75
N CYS A 561 -21.50 6.20 16.62
CA CYS A 561 -22.18 6.44 17.90
C CYS A 561 -21.28 6.95 19.04
N ALA A 562 -19.94 6.89 18.90
CA ALA A 562 -18.99 7.38 19.90
C ALA A 562 -18.92 8.91 19.94
#